data_AF-A0A1M7Q099-F1
#
_entry.id   AF-A0A1M7Q099-F1
#
_cell.length_a   1.000
_cell.length_b   1.000
_cell.length_c   1.000
_cell.angle_alpha   90.00
_cell.angle_beta   90.00
_cell.angle_gamma   90.00
#
_symmetry.space_group_name_H-M   'P 1'
#
loop_
_entity.id
_entity.type
_entity.pdbx_description
1 polymer ?
#
loop_
_entity_poly.entity_id
_entity_poly.type
_entity_poly.pdbx_seq_one_letter_code
_entity_poly.pdbx_strand_id
1 'polypeptide(L)'
;MVYNCTLLQPNGINKEILFNFYYILIIKNMNAQTLLLTLLVLHLTGLVIMAGTTFVDFTIFKTFWKQFELDQEKSQGILQATSKSSRWIGIGAALLVLTGVGMMAITHGAFGEQTWFRIKFALVIILILNGILVGRRLGTKLRKTITDGDGNISFQISSIRTNLNLFFFFQLLLLLTVVFLSVFKFN
;
A
#
# COMPACT_ATOMS: atom_id res chain seq x y z
N MET A 1 4.47 -68.62 4.84
CA MET A 1 5.56 -67.65 5.15
C MET A 1 4.95 -66.51 5.95
N VAL A 2 5.15 -66.53 7.26
CA VAL A 2 4.66 -65.50 8.20
C VAL A 2 5.84 -64.59 8.51
N TYR A 3 5.77 -63.33 8.11
CA TYR A 3 6.80 -62.34 8.46
C TYR A 3 6.59 -61.92 9.91
N ASN A 4 7.45 -62.44 10.77
CA ASN A 4 7.55 -62.06 12.18
C ASN A 4 8.25 -60.69 12.24
N CYS A 5 7.47 -59.61 12.23
CA CYS A 5 8.00 -58.25 12.32
C CYS A 5 8.30 -57.93 13.79
N THR A 6 9.53 -58.22 14.22
CA THR A 6 10.03 -57.87 15.55
C THR A 6 10.22 -56.35 15.61
N LEU A 7 9.21 -55.66 16.15
CA LEU A 7 9.29 -54.24 16.51
C LEU A 7 10.43 -54.04 17.52
N LEU A 8 11.56 -53.53 17.05
CA LEU A 8 12.59 -52.93 17.88
C LEU A 8 11.97 -51.74 18.61
N GLN A 9 11.53 -51.94 19.85
CA GLN A 9 11.23 -50.83 20.75
C GLN A 9 12.55 -50.12 21.07
N PRO A 10 12.71 -48.83 20.71
CA PRO A 10 13.88 -48.06 21.11
C PRO A 10 13.86 -47.89 22.63
N ASN A 11 14.58 -48.74 23.32
CA ASN A 11 14.90 -48.58 24.74
C ASN A 11 15.77 -47.33 24.91
N GLY A 12 15.22 -46.32 25.60
CA GLY A 12 16.03 -45.29 26.25
C GLY A 12 15.95 -43.87 25.71
N ILE A 13 15.13 -43.55 24.71
CA ILE A 13 14.88 -42.14 24.37
C ILE A 13 13.86 -41.60 25.38
N ASN A 14 14.34 -40.78 26.31
CA ASN A 14 13.54 -40.16 27.34
C ASN A 14 12.40 -39.35 26.70
N LYS A 15 11.15 -39.76 26.93
CA LYS A 15 9.94 -39.17 26.34
C LYS A 15 9.85 -37.66 26.62
N GLU A 16 10.47 -37.18 27.70
CA GLU A 16 10.53 -35.75 28.03
C GLU A 16 11.43 -34.94 27.08
N ILE A 17 12.50 -35.53 26.54
CA ILE A 17 13.38 -34.87 25.58
C ILE A 17 12.65 -34.68 24.25
N LEU A 18 11.91 -35.70 23.79
CA LEU A 18 11.08 -35.60 22.59
C LEU A 18 9.94 -34.59 22.76
N PHE A 19 9.30 -34.53 23.94
CA PHE A 19 8.24 -33.58 24.23
C PHE A 19 8.76 -32.13 24.27
N ASN A 20 9.90 -31.87 24.92
CA ASN A 20 10.54 -30.56 24.92
C ASN A 20 11.00 -30.13 23.52
N PHE A 21 11.54 -31.04 22.72
CA PHE A 21 11.95 -30.73 21.35
C PHE A 21 10.72 -30.38 20.48
N TYR A 22 9.62 -31.10 20.62
CA TYR A 22 8.35 -30.79 19.94
C TYR A 22 7.76 -29.45 20.40
N TYR A 23 7.79 -29.14 21.69
CA TYR A 23 7.29 -27.88 22.23
C TYR A 23 8.13 -26.68 21.79
N ILE A 24 9.46 -26.81 21.78
CA ILE A 24 10.37 -25.78 21.26
C ILE A 24 10.17 -25.58 19.75
N LEU A 25 9.95 -26.66 18.99
CA LEU A 25 9.66 -26.56 17.56
C LEU A 25 8.30 -25.89 17.29
N ILE A 26 7.27 -26.21 18.09
CA ILE A 26 5.93 -25.62 17.99
C ILE A 26 5.96 -24.14 18.37
N ILE A 27 6.60 -23.76 19.49
CA ILE A 27 6.72 -22.35 19.92
C ILE A 27 7.51 -21.53 18.88
N LYS A 28 8.59 -22.10 18.32
CA LYS A 28 9.40 -21.42 17.29
C LYS A 28 8.63 -21.25 15.97
N ASN A 29 7.73 -22.18 15.63
CA ASN A 29 6.93 -22.15 14.39
C ASN A 29 5.66 -21.28 14.52
N MET A 30 5.06 -21.20 15.72
CA MET A 30 3.93 -20.30 16.02
C MET A 30 4.30 -18.82 15.87
N ASN A 31 5.57 -18.45 16.13
CA ASN A 31 6.00 -17.06 16.03
C ASN A 31 6.07 -16.55 14.58
N ALA A 32 6.60 -17.37 13.65
CA ALA A 32 6.72 -16.98 12.25
C ALA A 32 5.36 -16.85 11.53
N GLN A 33 4.43 -17.78 11.78
CA GLN A 33 3.07 -17.71 11.23
C GLN A 33 2.30 -16.49 11.76
N THR A 34 2.40 -16.22 13.07
CA THR A 34 1.75 -15.06 13.69
C THR A 34 2.32 -13.77 13.11
N LEU A 35 3.65 -13.66 12.99
CA LEU A 35 4.32 -12.51 12.41
C LEU A 35 3.90 -12.30 10.94
N LEU A 36 3.83 -13.37 10.14
CA LEU A 36 3.38 -13.29 8.75
C LEU A 36 1.93 -12.79 8.66
N LEU A 37 1.03 -13.30 9.50
CA LEU A 37 -0.36 -12.86 9.55
C LEU A 37 -0.46 -11.38 9.97
N THR A 38 0.30 -10.97 10.98
CA THR A 38 0.39 -9.57 11.42
C THR A 38 0.87 -8.67 10.29
N LEU A 39 1.94 -9.04 9.57
CA LEU A 39 2.42 -8.28 8.42
C LEU A 39 1.39 -8.21 7.30
N LEU A 40 0.67 -9.31 7.03
CA LEU A 40 -0.38 -9.34 6.02
C LEU A 40 -1.51 -8.36 6.38
N VAL A 41 -1.98 -8.37 7.64
CA VAL A 41 -2.99 -7.44 8.12
C VAL A 41 -2.50 -5.99 8.01
N LEU A 42 -1.29 -5.70 8.49
CA LEU A 42 -0.69 -4.36 8.37
C LEU A 42 -0.53 -3.92 6.90
N HIS A 43 -0.17 -4.83 6.01
CA HIS A 43 -0.06 -4.57 4.57
C HIS A 43 -1.43 -4.19 3.97
N LEU A 44 -2.48 -4.96 4.29
CA LEU A 44 -3.86 -4.64 3.88
C LEU A 44 -4.33 -3.31 4.47
N THR A 45 -4.01 -3.03 5.74
CA THR A 45 -4.31 -1.73 6.37
C THR A 45 -3.61 -0.59 5.64
N GLY A 46 -2.33 -0.74 5.28
CA GLY A 46 -1.61 0.25 4.47
C GLY A 46 -2.28 0.51 3.12
N LEU A 47 -2.76 -0.56 2.46
CA LEU A 47 -3.54 -0.46 1.23
C LEU A 47 -4.82 0.35 1.44
N VAL A 48 -5.61 0.00 2.45
CA VAL A 48 -6.89 0.67 2.75
C VAL A 48 -6.68 2.14 3.10
N ILE A 49 -5.65 2.48 3.90
CA ILE A 49 -5.31 3.87 4.22
C ILE A 49 -4.99 4.64 2.94
N MET A 50 -4.13 4.09 2.09
CA MET A 50 -3.73 4.75 0.84
C MET A 50 -4.90 4.90 -0.14
N ALA A 51 -5.76 3.88 -0.23
CA ALA A 51 -6.97 3.90 -1.05
C ALA A 51 -7.97 4.96 -0.57
N GLY A 52 -8.31 4.91 0.72
CA GLY A 52 -9.25 5.82 1.34
C GLY A 52 -8.79 7.27 1.28
N THR A 53 -7.51 7.53 1.55
CA THR A 53 -6.94 8.89 1.47
C THR A 53 -6.91 9.41 0.03
N THR A 54 -6.57 8.58 -0.96
CA THR A 54 -6.65 8.96 -2.38
C THR A 54 -8.09 9.32 -2.79
N PHE A 55 -9.08 8.56 -2.32
CA PHE A 55 -10.49 8.84 -2.58
C PHE A 55 -10.95 10.15 -1.91
N VAL A 56 -10.56 10.36 -0.66
CA VAL A 56 -10.82 11.61 0.07
C VAL A 56 -10.17 12.80 -0.65
N ASP A 57 -8.92 12.67 -1.11
CA ASP A 57 -8.26 13.73 -1.87
C ASP A 57 -8.97 14.06 -3.18
N PHE A 58 -9.44 13.05 -3.90
CA PHE A 58 -10.21 13.25 -5.12
C PHE A 58 -11.51 14.02 -4.85
N THR A 59 -12.23 13.69 -3.78
CA THR A 59 -13.48 14.38 -3.41
C THR A 59 -13.25 15.81 -2.92
N ILE A 60 -12.21 16.04 -2.11
CA ILE A 60 -11.77 17.37 -1.69
C ILE A 60 -11.39 18.20 -2.93
N PHE A 61 -10.67 17.61 -3.88
CA PHE A 61 -10.24 18.30 -5.10
C PHE A 61 -11.40 18.66 -6.03
N LYS A 62 -12.37 17.77 -6.20
CA LYS A 62 -13.64 18.07 -6.89
C LYS A 62 -14.38 19.24 -6.24
N THR A 63 -14.43 19.24 -4.89
CA THR A 63 -15.07 20.29 -4.11
C THR A 63 -14.32 21.62 -4.22
N PHE A 64 -12.99 21.58 -4.20
CA PHE A 64 -12.12 22.74 -4.41
C PHE A 64 -12.46 23.44 -5.73
N TRP A 65 -12.55 22.72 -6.86
CA TRP A 65 -12.87 23.37 -8.14
C TRP A 65 -14.26 23.97 -8.19
N LYS A 66 -15.24 23.27 -7.64
CA LYS A 66 -16.61 23.79 -7.57
C LYS A 66 -16.65 25.09 -6.77
N GLN A 67 -15.88 25.18 -5.68
CA GLN A 67 -15.80 26.40 -4.88
C GLN A 67 -14.94 27.48 -5.52
N PHE A 68 -13.85 27.12 -6.19
CA PHE A 68 -12.95 28.05 -6.88
C PHE A 68 -13.68 28.85 -7.96
N GLU A 69 -14.63 28.21 -8.67
CA GLU A 69 -15.48 28.87 -9.66
C GLU A 69 -16.50 29.86 -9.03
N LEU A 70 -16.83 29.69 -7.75
CA LEU A 70 -17.80 30.53 -7.03
C LEU A 70 -17.15 31.65 -6.19
N ASP A 71 -16.08 31.32 -5.49
CA ASP A 71 -15.42 32.16 -4.49
C ASP A 71 -13.97 31.69 -4.29
N GLN A 72 -13.04 32.43 -4.88
CA GLN A 72 -11.61 32.11 -4.86
C GLN A 72 -11.02 32.19 -3.44
N GLU A 73 -11.53 33.06 -2.57
CA GLU A 73 -11.00 33.24 -1.21
C GLU A 73 -11.31 32.01 -0.35
N LYS A 74 -12.55 31.52 -0.41
CA LYS A 74 -12.95 30.28 0.30
C LYS A 74 -12.21 29.04 -0.20
N SER A 75 -11.82 29.01 -1.47
CA SER A 75 -11.11 27.87 -2.07
C SER A 75 -9.71 27.64 -1.46
N GLN A 76 -9.05 28.68 -0.95
CA GLN A 76 -7.70 28.58 -0.39
C GLN A 76 -7.67 27.72 0.89
N GLY A 77 -8.72 27.79 1.71
CA GLY A 77 -8.85 26.96 2.91
C GLY A 77 -8.96 25.47 2.57
N ILE A 78 -9.63 25.13 1.47
CA ILE A 78 -9.77 23.74 0.98
C ILE A 78 -8.42 23.21 0.49
N LEU A 79 -7.62 24.05 -0.17
CA LEU A 79 -6.28 23.68 -0.67
C LEU A 79 -5.31 23.34 0.48
N GLN A 80 -5.44 24.02 1.63
CA GLN A 80 -4.65 23.67 2.82
C GLN A 80 -5.01 22.29 3.37
N ALA A 81 -6.29 21.90 3.32
CA ALA A 81 -6.72 20.58 3.76
C ALA A 81 -6.06 19.45 2.95
N THR A 82 -5.88 19.65 1.63
CA THR A 82 -5.24 18.67 0.74
C THR A 82 -3.77 18.43 1.11
N SER A 83 -3.07 19.44 1.64
CA SER A 83 -1.66 19.30 2.05
C SER A 83 -1.46 18.33 3.22
N LYS A 84 -2.44 18.24 4.14
CA LYS A 84 -2.39 17.31 5.28
C LYS A 84 -2.59 15.86 4.84
N SER A 85 -3.39 15.63 3.81
CA SER A 85 -3.68 14.29 3.31
C SER A 85 -2.48 13.61 2.66
N SER A 86 -1.61 14.38 2.00
CA SER A 86 -0.34 13.87 1.45
C SER A 86 0.52 13.16 2.48
N ARG A 87 0.48 13.57 3.77
CA ARG A 87 1.18 12.88 4.85
C ARG A 87 0.61 11.49 5.12
N TRP A 88 -0.72 11.34 5.11
CA TRP A 88 -1.39 10.06 5.32
C TRP A 88 -1.14 9.08 4.17
N ILE A 89 -1.14 9.57 2.93
CA ILE A 89 -0.74 8.77 1.76
C ILE A 89 0.70 8.26 1.94
N GLY A 90 1.62 9.12 2.37
CA GLY A 90 3.00 8.74 2.65
C GLY A 90 3.14 7.66 3.72
N ILE A 91 2.35 7.73 4.80
CA ILE A 91 2.32 6.71 5.86
C ILE A 91 1.80 5.38 5.31
N GLY A 92 0.70 5.38 4.56
CA GLY A 92 0.14 4.17 3.94
C GLY A 92 1.12 3.52 2.96
N ALA A 93 1.80 4.33 2.15
CA ALA A 93 2.85 3.90 1.23
C ALA A 93 4.04 3.26 1.95
N ALA A 94 4.57 3.91 2.98
CA ALA A 94 5.67 3.37 3.78
C ALA A 94 5.29 2.05 4.44
N LEU A 95 4.07 1.97 5.00
CA LEU A 95 3.55 0.76 5.63
C LEU A 95 3.46 -0.40 4.63
N LEU A 96 2.96 -0.14 3.41
CA LEU A 96 2.89 -1.15 2.34
C LEU A 96 4.24 -1.69 1.92
N VAL A 97 5.22 -0.80 1.72
CA VAL A 97 6.57 -1.21 1.31
C VAL A 97 7.25 -2.01 2.41
N LEU A 98 7.25 -1.50 3.64
CA LEU A 98 7.92 -2.16 4.78
C LEU A 98 7.32 -3.54 5.05
N THR A 99 5.98 -3.65 5.06
CA THR A 99 5.31 -4.93 5.28
C THR A 99 5.46 -5.88 4.11
N GLY A 100 5.43 -5.39 2.86
CA GLY A 100 5.67 -6.19 1.66
C GLY A 100 7.08 -6.79 1.65
N VAL A 101 8.09 -5.99 1.97
CA VAL A 101 9.48 -6.45 2.12
C VAL A 101 9.62 -7.41 3.30
N GLY A 102 8.97 -7.13 4.43
CA GLY A 102 8.97 -8.04 5.59
C GLY A 102 8.42 -9.43 5.27
N MET A 103 7.31 -9.51 4.52
CA MET A 103 6.73 -10.78 4.08
C MET A 103 7.68 -11.55 3.14
N MET A 104 8.38 -10.85 2.25
CA MET A 104 9.40 -11.46 1.39
C MET A 104 10.59 -12.01 2.20
N ALA A 105 11.07 -11.25 3.19
CA ALA A 105 12.20 -11.65 4.02
C ALA A 105 11.90 -12.91 4.84
N ILE A 106 10.72 -12.99 5.46
CA ILE A 106 10.33 -14.13 6.31
C ILE A 106 10.10 -15.40 5.49
N THR A 107 9.56 -15.26 4.28
CA THR A 107 9.33 -16.40 3.39
C THR A 107 10.56 -16.80 2.57
N HIS A 108 11.73 -16.24 2.87
CA HIS A 108 12.97 -16.50 2.16
C HIS A 108 12.83 -16.30 0.63
N GLY A 109 12.01 -15.32 0.22
CA GLY A 109 11.76 -15.04 -1.19
C GLY A 109 10.70 -15.92 -1.86
N ALA A 110 10.02 -16.84 -1.17
CA ALA A 110 8.98 -17.67 -1.78
C ALA A 110 7.78 -16.86 -2.31
N PHE A 111 7.46 -15.71 -1.70
CA PHE A 111 6.51 -14.75 -2.29
C PHE A 111 7.10 -14.02 -3.50
N GLY A 112 8.42 -13.81 -3.50
CA GLY A 112 9.14 -13.18 -4.60
C GLY A 112 9.14 -14.01 -5.88
N GLU A 113 9.02 -15.33 -5.82
CA GLU A 113 8.88 -16.18 -7.02
C GLU A 113 7.49 -16.10 -7.68
N GLN A 114 6.48 -15.66 -6.93
CA GLN A 114 5.12 -15.59 -7.46
C GLN A 114 4.95 -14.34 -8.33
N THR A 115 4.62 -14.55 -9.61
CA THR A 115 4.44 -13.48 -10.62
C THR A 115 3.45 -12.41 -10.16
N TRP A 116 2.33 -12.82 -9.56
CA TRP A 116 1.31 -11.88 -9.06
C TRP A 116 1.87 -10.90 -8.01
N PHE A 117 2.75 -11.38 -7.12
CA PHE A 117 3.34 -10.55 -6.08
C PHE A 117 4.34 -9.55 -6.68
N ARG A 118 5.19 -9.98 -7.62
CA ARG A 118 6.14 -9.10 -8.33
C ARG A 118 5.41 -7.95 -9.03
N ILE A 119 4.34 -8.26 -9.77
CA ILE A 119 3.53 -7.27 -10.48
C ILE A 119 2.86 -6.32 -9.48
N LYS A 120 2.22 -6.85 -8.43
CA LYS A 120 1.56 -6.04 -7.40
C LYS A 120 2.55 -5.08 -6.73
N PHE A 121 3.73 -5.58 -6.35
CA PHE A 121 4.75 -4.79 -5.71
C PHE A 121 5.28 -3.69 -6.64
N ALA A 122 5.57 -4.02 -7.90
CA ALA A 122 5.98 -3.03 -8.90
C ALA A 122 4.93 -1.92 -9.11
N LEU A 123 3.64 -2.29 -9.19
CA LEU A 123 2.55 -1.32 -9.29
C LEU A 123 2.47 -0.40 -8.07
N VAL A 124 2.66 -0.92 -6.85
CA VAL A 124 2.70 -0.10 -5.63
C VAL A 124 3.87 0.88 -5.69
N ILE A 125 5.06 0.45 -6.12
CA ILE A 125 6.21 1.35 -6.27
C ILE A 125 5.92 2.45 -7.30
N ILE A 126 5.36 2.10 -8.47
CA ILE A 126 4.95 3.07 -9.49
C ILE A 126 3.92 4.06 -8.94
N LEU A 127 2.95 3.58 -8.17
CA LEU A 127 1.92 4.41 -7.54
C LEU A 127 2.52 5.43 -6.55
N ILE A 128 3.50 5.01 -5.74
CA ILE A 128 4.22 5.88 -4.81
C ILE A 128 5.05 6.92 -5.57
N LEU A 129 5.81 6.48 -6.58
CA LEU A 129 6.63 7.37 -7.41
C LEU A 129 5.76 8.40 -8.14
N ASN A 130 4.64 7.98 -8.72
CA ASN A 130 3.70 8.87 -9.39
C ASN A 130 3.12 9.91 -8.41
N GLY A 131 2.70 9.47 -7.22
CA GLY A 131 2.19 10.37 -6.18
C GLY A 131 3.20 11.45 -5.77
N ILE A 132 4.46 11.06 -5.56
CA ILE A 132 5.53 11.98 -5.15
C ILE A 132 5.96 12.90 -6.30
N LEU A 133 6.18 12.36 -7.49
CA LEU A 133 6.74 13.09 -8.62
C LEU A 133 5.69 13.99 -9.29
N VAL A 134 4.48 13.49 -9.52
CA VAL A 134 3.44 14.21 -10.26
C VAL A 134 2.52 14.97 -9.30
N GLY A 135 1.99 14.29 -8.28
CA GLY A 135 1.04 14.88 -7.34
C GLY A 135 1.60 16.11 -6.61
N ARG A 136 2.81 15.99 -6.04
CA ARG A 136 3.46 17.12 -5.32
C ARG A 136 3.80 18.29 -6.24
N ARG A 137 4.25 18.03 -7.47
CA ARG A 137 4.55 19.08 -8.46
C ARG A 137 3.29 19.82 -8.90
N LEU A 138 2.20 19.11 -9.19
CA LEU A 138 0.94 19.74 -9.59
C LEU A 138 0.32 20.56 -8.46
N GLY A 139 0.33 20.05 -7.23
CA GLY A 139 -0.20 20.79 -6.07
C GLY A 139 0.58 22.07 -5.76
N THR A 140 1.91 22.03 -5.85
CA THR A 140 2.76 23.22 -5.67
C THR A 140 2.58 24.22 -6.80
N LYS A 141 2.48 23.76 -8.06
CA LYS A 141 2.21 24.61 -9.23
C LYS A 141 0.84 25.30 -9.11
N LEU A 142 -0.19 24.58 -8.68
CA LEU A 142 -1.52 25.14 -8.46
C LEU A 142 -1.49 26.25 -7.41
N ARG A 143 -0.88 25.98 -6.25
CA ARG A 143 -0.76 26.97 -5.17
C ARG A 143 -0.03 28.23 -5.63
N LYS A 144 1.08 28.07 -6.35
CA LYS A 144 1.86 29.18 -6.90
C LYS A 144 1.03 30.02 -7.88
N THR A 145 0.32 29.36 -8.80
CA THR A 145 -0.51 30.04 -9.82
C THR A 145 -1.64 30.86 -9.17
N ILE A 146 -2.22 30.37 -8.07
CA ILE A 146 -3.30 31.07 -7.36
C ILE A 146 -2.76 32.27 -6.58
N THR A 147 -1.57 32.16 -5.97
CA THR A 147 -0.97 33.25 -5.17
C THR A 147 -0.37 34.35 -6.04
N ASP A 148 0.23 34.02 -7.17
CA ASP A 148 1.00 34.97 -7.98
C ASP A 148 0.12 35.88 -8.87
N GLY A 149 -1.18 35.60 -9.01
CA GLY A 149 -2.11 36.57 -9.62
C GLY A 149 -1.89 36.86 -11.13
N ASP A 150 -1.21 35.99 -11.87
CA ASP A 150 -0.68 36.28 -13.21
C ASP A 150 -1.75 36.53 -14.29
N GLY A 151 -1.49 37.42 -15.25
CA GLY A 151 -2.47 37.89 -16.25
C GLY A 151 -3.03 36.81 -17.20
N ASN A 152 -2.49 35.59 -17.16
CA ASN A 152 -2.92 34.43 -17.95
C ASN A 152 -3.45 33.26 -17.09
N ILE A 153 -3.98 33.58 -15.89
CA ILE A 153 -4.48 32.62 -14.88
C ILE A 153 -5.44 31.57 -15.48
N SER A 154 -6.41 31.98 -16.31
CA SER A 154 -7.48 31.09 -16.76
C SER A 154 -6.98 29.90 -17.60
N PHE A 155 -6.01 30.15 -18.49
CA PHE A 155 -5.40 29.11 -19.32
C PHE A 155 -4.49 28.17 -18.51
N GLN A 156 -3.70 28.72 -17.58
CA GLN A 156 -2.83 27.90 -16.73
C GLN A 156 -3.64 27.01 -15.78
N ILE A 157 -4.70 27.55 -15.19
CA ILE A 157 -5.58 26.83 -14.26
C ILE A 157 -6.31 25.68 -14.96
N SER A 158 -6.84 25.88 -16.18
CA SER A 158 -7.56 24.83 -16.90
C SER A 158 -6.65 23.65 -17.29
N SER A 159 -5.40 23.94 -17.67
CA SER A 159 -4.38 22.92 -17.93
C SER A 159 -4.02 22.15 -16.66
N ILE A 160 -3.82 22.85 -15.53
CA ILE A 160 -3.54 22.21 -14.23
C ILE A 160 -4.71 21.33 -13.78
N ARG A 161 -5.95 21.78 -13.94
CA ARG A 161 -7.16 21.01 -13.62
C ARG A 161 -7.23 19.70 -14.41
N THR A 162 -6.96 19.75 -15.71
CA THR A 162 -6.99 18.56 -16.59
C THR A 162 -5.91 17.56 -16.18
N ASN A 163 -4.67 18.04 -15.96
CA ASN A 163 -3.55 17.19 -15.54
C ASN A 163 -3.80 16.54 -14.17
N LEU A 164 -4.40 17.28 -13.23
CA LEU A 164 -4.74 16.73 -11.91
C LEU A 164 -5.88 15.71 -11.97
N ASN A 165 -6.90 15.94 -12.79
CA ASN A 165 -7.98 14.96 -12.97
C ASN A 165 -7.44 13.66 -13.58
N LEU A 166 -6.55 13.78 -14.57
CA LEU A 166 -5.87 12.64 -15.18
C LEU A 166 -4.96 11.92 -14.16
N PHE A 167 -4.22 12.67 -13.33
CA PHE A 167 -3.43 12.10 -12.23
C PHE A 167 -4.30 11.27 -11.27
N PHE A 168 -5.41 11.83 -10.75
CA PHE A 168 -6.29 11.10 -9.86
C PHE A 168 -6.94 9.88 -10.52
N PHE A 169 -7.30 10.00 -11.80
CA PHE A 169 -7.82 8.89 -12.59
C PHE A 169 -6.82 7.73 -12.67
N PHE A 170 -5.56 8.01 -13.05
CA PHE A 170 -4.51 6.99 -13.09
C PHE A 170 -4.18 6.43 -11.70
N GLN A 171 -4.17 7.27 -10.66
CA GLN A 171 -3.90 6.83 -9.29
C GLN A 171 -4.98 5.86 -8.81
N LEU A 172 -6.26 6.17 -9.04
CA LEU A 172 -7.39 5.30 -8.71
C LEU A 172 -7.37 4.02 -9.55
N LEU A 173 -7.06 4.11 -10.84
CA LEU A 173 -6.95 2.94 -11.72
C LEU A 173 -5.84 1.99 -11.28
N LEU A 174 -4.65 2.52 -10.96
CA LEU A 174 -3.54 1.74 -10.43
C LEU A 174 -3.92 1.09 -9.11
N LEU A 175 -4.55 1.83 -8.20
CA LEU A 175 -4.96 1.32 -6.90
C LEU A 175 -6.03 0.23 -7.03
N LEU A 176 -7.01 0.42 -7.92
CA LEU A 176 -8.01 -0.60 -8.25
C LEU A 176 -7.36 -1.85 -8.83
N THR A 177 -6.36 -1.70 -9.69
CA THR A 177 -5.58 -2.81 -10.25
C THR A 177 -4.84 -3.57 -9.15
N VAL A 178 -4.21 -2.87 -8.21
CA VAL A 178 -3.53 -3.48 -7.06
C VAL A 178 -4.51 -4.24 -6.16
N VAL A 179 -5.70 -3.69 -5.90
CA VAL A 179 -6.77 -4.38 -5.15
C VAL A 179 -7.24 -5.62 -5.89
N PHE A 180 -7.50 -5.50 -7.20
CA PHE A 180 -7.94 -6.60 -8.04
C PHE A 180 -6.92 -7.74 -8.04
N LEU A 181 -5.64 -7.44 -8.26
CA LEU A 181 -4.55 -8.41 -8.16
C LEU A 181 -4.38 -9.00 -6.75
N SER A 182 -4.83 -8.28 -5.72
CA SER A 182 -4.80 -8.80 -4.35
C SER A 182 -5.90 -9.82 -4.08
N VAL A 183 -7.01 -9.79 -4.82
CA VAL A 183 -8.12 -10.75 -4.71
C VAL A 183 -7.90 -11.93 -5.65
N PHE A 184 -7.49 -11.66 -6.89
CA PHE A 184 -7.24 -12.67 -7.90
C PHE A 184 -5.77 -13.11 -7.88
N LYS A 185 -5.50 -14.22 -7.18
CA LYS A 185 -4.21 -14.87 -7.20
C LYS A 185 -4.07 -15.72 -8.47
N PHE A 186 -3.12 -15.37 -9.33
CA PHE A 186 -2.74 -16.17 -10.50
C PHE A 186 -1.33 -16.73 -10.30
N ASN A 187 -1.09 -17.97 -10.76
CA ASN A 187 0.22 -18.61 -10.79
C ASN A 187 0.80 -18.51 -12.21
#